data_AF-A0A954YZW8-F1
#
_entry.id   AF-A0A954YZW8-F1
#
_cell.length_a   1.000
_cell.length_b   1.000
_cell.length_c   1.000
_cell.angle_alpha   90.00
_cell.angle_beta   90.00
_cell.angle_gamma   90.00
#
_symmetry.space_group_name_H-M   'P 1'
#
loop_
_entity.id
_entity.type
_entity.pdbx_description
1 polymer ?
#
loop_
_entity_poly.entity_id
_entity_poly.type
_entity_poly.pdbx_seq_one_letter_code
_entity_poly.pdbx_strand_id
1 'polypeptide(L)'
;MAIIVQCNCGKKFKAKDSLSGKRVRCPGCRNPVTVGGEDGPRKGKSGPDSSGFDPQEALARYEAAQKKKAETAAEEAARQEEKNRLIASYDQLSGKKKKKDQKKDELAADAKPKKPTVVVKAADAGGTILSNPFVKYLIIAALLFGGAYGSVKLVNVIVNYTSGEVTSGPKAEDQIKELEIQARRALAAGEYAKVNDLLRKMVEIDPGRERHRNYQIIKNDL
;
A
#
# COMPACT_ATOMS: atom_id res chain seq x y z
N MET A 1 1.55 -28.02 35.57
CA MET A 1 2.10 -29.33 35.12
C MET A 1 2.15 -29.38 33.59
N ALA A 2 2.57 -30.49 32.96
CA ALA A 2 2.54 -30.63 31.51
C ALA A 2 1.46 -31.63 31.09
N ILE A 3 0.57 -31.21 30.18
CA ILE A 3 -0.51 -32.04 29.65
C ILE A 3 -0.03 -32.66 28.33
N ILE A 4 -0.21 -33.96 28.16
CA ILE A 4 0.09 -34.64 26.89
C ILE A 4 -1.12 -34.46 25.98
N VAL A 5 -0.93 -33.79 24.85
CA VAL A 5 -1.98 -33.53 23.85
C VAL A 5 -1.68 -34.35 22.61
N GLN A 6 -2.68 -35.05 22.09
CA GLN A 6 -2.61 -35.77 20.82
C GLN A 6 -3.29 -34.94 19.72
N CYS A 7 -2.59 -34.73 18.60
CA CYS A 7 -3.16 -34.09 17.42
C CYS A 7 -3.81 -35.12 16.50
N ASN A 8 -4.76 -34.68 15.67
CA ASN A 8 -5.38 -35.48 14.59
C ASN A 8 -4.36 -36.04 13.59
N CYS A 9 -3.16 -35.46 13.47
CA CYS A 9 -2.07 -36.03 12.67
C CYS A 9 -1.31 -37.18 13.36
N GLY A 10 -1.74 -37.60 14.55
CA GLY A 10 -1.13 -38.68 15.34
C GLY A 10 0.04 -38.23 16.23
N LYS A 11 0.61 -37.03 16.03
CA LYS A 11 1.71 -36.54 16.88
C LYS A 11 1.21 -36.17 18.27
N LYS A 12 1.93 -36.63 19.29
CA LYS A 12 1.74 -36.27 20.71
C LYS A 12 2.79 -35.23 21.11
N PHE A 13 2.39 -34.20 21.85
CA PHE A 13 3.30 -33.17 22.36
C PHE A 13 2.88 -32.71 23.76
N LYS A 14 3.83 -32.16 24.52
CA LYS A 14 3.60 -31.65 25.87
C LYS A 14 3.21 -30.18 25.80
N ALA A 15 2.02 -29.84 26.27
CA ALA A 15 1.56 -28.47 26.43
C ALA A 15 1.64 -28.06 27.91
N LYS A 16 1.93 -26.78 28.17
CA LYS A 16 1.84 -26.22 29.53
C LYS A 16 0.38 -26.18 29.97
N ASP A 17 0.14 -26.43 31.25
CA ASP A 17 -1.18 -26.34 31.91
C ASP A 17 -1.91 -25.01 31.63
N SER A 18 -1.15 -23.91 31.59
CA SER A 18 -1.66 -22.56 31.31
C SER A 18 -2.28 -22.37 29.91
N LEU A 19 -2.16 -23.39 29.06
CA LEU A 19 -2.75 -23.47 27.73
C LEU A 19 -4.02 -24.33 27.69
N SER A 20 -4.46 -24.92 28.80
CA SER A 20 -5.72 -25.65 28.86
C SER A 20 -6.90 -24.78 28.40
N GLY A 21 -7.77 -25.35 27.56
CA GLY A 21 -8.88 -24.66 26.89
C GLY A 21 -8.50 -23.79 25.68
N LYS A 22 -7.20 -23.49 25.48
CA LYS A 22 -6.73 -22.65 24.36
C LYS A 22 -6.42 -23.48 23.12
N ARG A 23 -6.45 -22.81 21.95
CA ARG A 23 -6.02 -23.38 20.66
C ARG A 23 -4.52 -23.12 20.46
N VAL A 24 -3.74 -24.18 20.28
CA VAL A 24 -2.30 -24.14 20.00
C VAL A 24 -2.01 -24.82 18.66
N ARG A 25 -0.95 -24.42 17.96
CA ARG A 25 -0.59 -25.07 16.68
C ARG A 25 0.18 -26.36 16.93
N CYS A 26 -0.19 -27.43 16.23
CA CYS A 26 0.56 -28.68 16.25
C CYS A 26 1.95 -28.49 15.62
N PRO A 27 3.05 -28.94 16.27
CA PRO A 27 4.39 -28.87 15.70
C PRO A 27 4.60 -29.79 14.48
N GLY A 28 3.70 -30.74 14.24
CA GLY A 28 3.73 -31.62 13.07
C GLY A 28 3.08 -31.03 11.83
N CYS A 29 1.76 -30.86 11.88
CA CYS A 29 0.94 -30.44 10.73
C CYS A 29 0.57 -28.95 10.75
N ARG A 30 0.91 -28.20 11.81
CA ARG A 30 0.56 -26.78 12.03
C ARG A 30 -0.93 -26.49 12.20
N ASN A 31 -1.80 -27.50 12.20
CA ASN A 31 -3.22 -27.32 12.47
C ASN A 31 -3.47 -26.89 13.93
N PRO A 32 -4.48 -26.04 14.18
CA PRO A 32 -4.87 -25.64 15.53
C PRO A 32 -5.53 -26.81 16.27
N VAL A 33 -5.05 -27.12 17.47
CA VAL A 33 -5.55 -28.16 18.37
C VAL A 33 -5.92 -27.52 19.70
N THR A 34 -7.04 -27.92 20.29
CA THR A 34 -7.43 -27.49 21.63
C THR A 34 -6.70 -28.35 22.67
N VAL A 35 -6.06 -27.72 23.67
CA VAL A 35 -5.42 -28.42 24.79
C VAL A 35 -6.46 -28.70 25.87
N GLY A 36 -6.63 -29.96 26.29
CA GLY A 36 -7.33 -30.31 27.54
C GLY A 36 -8.83 -30.02 27.59
N GLY A 37 -9.49 -29.83 26.45
CA GLY A 37 -10.94 -29.82 26.41
C GLY A 37 -11.44 -31.24 26.21
N GLU A 38 -12.03 -31.85 27.23
CA GLU A 38 -13.16 -32.74 26.98
C GLU A 38 -14.09 -31.98 26.01
N ASP A 39 -14.62 -32.65 24.99
CA ASP A 39 -15.57 -32.07 24.04
C ASP A 39 -16.92 -31.73 24.71
N GLY A 40 -16.87 -31.08 25.87
CA GLY A 40 -18.01 -30.42 26.48
C GLY A 40 -18.57 -29.44 25.44
N PRO A 41 -19.89 -29.47 25.22
CA PRO A 41 -20.53 -28.68 24.18
C PRO A 41 -20.18 -27.22 24.42
N ARG A 42 -19.26 -26.71 23.60
CA ARG A 42 -18.95 -25.29 23.60
C ARG A 42 -20.26 -24.61 23.25
N LYS A 43 -20.80 -23.81 24.17
CA LYS A 43 -21.60 -22.62 23.83
C LYS A 43 -20.72 -21.70 22.99
N GLY A 44 -20.40 -22.13 21.76
CA GLY A 44 -20.07 -21.19 20.72
C GLY A 44 -21.27 -20.26 20.67
N LYS A 45 -21.02 -18.95 20.71
CA LYS A 45 -21.94 -18.03 20.07
C LYS A 45 -22.05 -18.54 18.65
N SER A 46 -23.04 -19.39 18.39
CA SER A 46 -23.52 -19.64 17.05
C SER A 46 -23.63 -18.27 16.43
N GLY A 47 -23.00 -18.09 15.28
CA GLY A 47 -23.38 -16.97 14.43
C GLY A 47 -24.91 -16.97 14.32
N PRO A 48 -25.53 -15.80 14.16
CA PRO A 48 -26.98 -15.70 14.06
C PRO A 48 -27.49 -16.81 13.14
N ASP A 49 -28.37 -17.65 13.70
CA ASP A 49 -28.92 -18.84 13.06
C ASP A 49 -29.31 -18.51 11.61
N SER A 50 -28.73 -19.21 10.65
CA SER A 50 -28.97 -18.98 9.22
C SER A 50 -30.37 -19.39 8.75
N SER A 51 -31.25 -19.79 9.66
CA SER A 51 -32.59 -20.31 9.39
C SER A 51 -33.67 -19.23 9.24
N GLY A 52 -33.33 -17.94 9.34
CA GLY A 52 -34.26 -16.83 9.16
C GLY A 52 -33.75 -15.71 8.24
N PHE A 53 -32.86 -16.02 7.29
CA PHE A 53 -32.35 -15.01 6.37
C PHE A 53 -33.39 -14.72 5.28
N ASP A 54 -34.16 -13.64 5.46
CA ASP A 54 -34.97 -13.08 4.39
C ASP A 54 -34.05 -12.27 3.44
N PRO A 55 -33.90 -12.67 2.17
CA PRO A 55 -33.04 -11.97 1.20
C PRO A 55 -33.46 -10.51 0.99
N GLN A 56 -34.75 -10.20 1.09
CA GLN A 56 -35.25 -8.83 0.90
C GLN A 56 -34.86 -7.93 2.07
N GLU A 57 -34.96 -8.42 3.31
CA GLU A 57 -34.54 -7.64 4.47
C GLU A 57 -33.03 -7.37 4.45
N ALA A 58 -32.24 -8.34 3.99
CA ALA A 58 -30.80 -8.18 3.84
C ALA A 58 -30.43 -7.11 2.81
N LEU A 59 -31.12 -7.06 1.67
CA LEU A 59 -30.94 -6.01 0.66
C LEU A 59 -31.32 -4.63 1.22
N ALA A 60 -32.44 -4.52 1.93
CA ALA A 60 -32.87 -3.26 2.54
C ALA A 60 -31.84 -2.74 3.57
N ARG A 61 -31.27 -3.63 4.39
CA ARG A 61 -30.20 -3.28 5.34
C ARG A 61 -28.92 -2.82 4.64
N TYR A 62 -28.59 -3.44 3.50
CA TYR A 62 -27.44 -3.04 2.69
C TYR A 62 -27.62 -1.64 2.07
N GLU A 63 -28.78 -1.38 1.48
CA GLU A 63 -29.11 -0.06 0.91
C GLU A 63 -29.12 1.04 1.97
N ALA A 64 -29.70 0.77 3.15
CA ALA A 64 -29.67 1.70 4.27
C ALA A 64 -28.23 1.98 4.75
N ALA A 65 -27.37 0.96 4.77
CA ALA A 65 -25.96 1.14 5.10
C ALA A 65 -25.19 1.95 4.04
N GLN A 66 -25.51 1.79 2.75
CA GLN A 66 -24.93 2.59 1.67
C GLN A 66 -25.35 4.07 1.77
N LYS A 67 -26.63 4.34 2.06
CA LYS A 67 -27.12 5.71 2.25
C LYS A 67 -26.42 6.42 3.41
N LYS A 68 -26.27 5.76 4.56
CA LYS A 68 -25.54 6.31 5.70
C LYS A 68 -24.08 6.62 5.37
N LYS A 69 -23.41 5.77 4.59
CA LYS A 69 -22.03 6.04 4.13
C LYS A 69 -21.96 7.26 3.20
N ALA A 70 -22.91 7.38 2.28
CA ALA A 70 -22.99 8.53 1.39
C ALA A 70 -23.25 9.83 2.16
N GLU A 71 -24.14 9.81 3.14
CA GLU A 71 -24.40 10.95 4.05
C GLU A 71 -23.15 11.36 4.82
N THR A 72 -22.42 10.40 5.42
CA THR A 72 -21.17 10.71 6.15
C THR A 72 -20.09 11.28 5.22
N ALA A 73 -19.98 10.78 3.99
CA ALA A 73 -19.01 11.28 3.03
C ALA A 73 -19.34 12.71 2.56
N ALA A 74 -20.63 13.02 2.37
CA ALA A 74 -21.09 14.36 2.04
C ALA A 74 -20.83 15.35 3.19
N GLU A 75 -21.07 14.93 4.44
CA GLU A 75 -20.77 15.75 5.62
C GLU A 75 -19.27 16.03 5.78
N GLU A 76 -18.42 15.01 5.55
CA GLU A 76 -16.97 15.17 5.57
C GLU A 76 -16.47 16.13 4.48
N ALA A 77 -17.04 16.04 3.28
CA ALA A 77 -16.73 16.96 2.18
C ALA A 77 -17.10 18.41 2.54
N ALA A 78 -18.29 18.64 3.11
CA ALA A 78 -18.72 19.96 3.56
C ALA A 78 -17.78 20.54 4.64
N ARG A 79 -17.37 19.70 5.62
CA ARG A 79 -16.41 20.10 6.66
C ARG A 79 -15.05 20.46 6.06
N GLN A 80 -14.66 19.83 4.96
CA GLN A 80 -13.40 20.12 4.28
C GLN A 80 -13.46 21.40 3.47
N GLU A 81 -14.58 21.71 2.83
CA GLU A 81 -14.80 23.01 2.18
C GLU A 81 -14.78 24.17 3.17
N GLU A 82 -15.38 24.00 4.36
CA GLU A 82 -15.32 24.99 5.43
C GLU A 82 -13.88 25.24 5.90
N LYS A 83 -13.09 24.17 6.10
CA LYS A 83 -11.65 24.28 6.39
C LYS A 83 -10.91 25.04 5.30
N ASN A 84 -11.17 24.74 4.03
CA ASN A 84 -10.54 25.43 2.91
C ASN A 84 -10.92 26.92 2.87
N ARG A 85 -12.17 27.26 3.22
CA ARG A 85 -12.61 28.66 3.35
C ARG A 85 -11.90 29.38 4.50
N LEU A 86 -11.74 28.73 5.65
CA LEU A 86 -11.00 29.27 6.80
C LEU A 86 -9.51 29.49 6.48
N ILE A 87 -8.88 28.58 5.73
CA ILE A 87 -7.50 28.75 5.27
C ILE A 87 -7.41 29.96 4.32
N ALA A 88 -8.34 30.07 3.38
CA ALA A 88 -8.36 31.19 2.43
C ALA A 88 -8.58 32.55 3.11
N SER A 89 -9.43 32.63 4.14
CA SER A 89 -9.63 33.86 4.91
C SER A 89 -8.42 34.19 5.79
N TYR A 90 -7.77 33.19 6.38
CA TYR A 90 -6.53 33.38 7.13
C TYR A 90 -5.40 33.93 6.24
N ASP A 91 -5.27 33.45 5.00
CA ASP A 91 -4.30 33.96 4.03
C ASP A 91 -4.57 35.41 3.64
N GLN A 92 -5.83 35.85 3.60
CA GLN A 92 -6.18 37.25 3.36
C GLN A 92 -5.80 38.15 4.55
N LEU A 93 -6.05 37.69 5.77
CA LEU A 93 -5.75 38.44 7.00
C LEU A 93 -4.24 38.50 7.32
N SER A 94 -3.50 37.43 7.04
CA SER A 94 -2.07 37.34 7.38
C SER A 94 -1.16 38.25 6.54
N GLY A 95 -1.69 38.98 5.55
CA GLY A 95 -0.95 39.97 4.76
C GLY A 95 0.19 39.40 3.91
N LYS A 96 0.41 38.08 3.92
CA LYS A 96 1.53 37.42 3.21
C LYS A 96 1.36 37.40 1.69
N LYS A 97 0.15 37.58 1.16
CA LYS A 97 -0.11 37.58 -0.29
C LYS A 97 0.57 38.74 -1.02
N LYS A 98 0.58 39.96 -0.46
CA LYS A 98 1.14 41.13 -1.16
C LYS A 98 2.66 41.10 -1.36
N LYS A 99 3.44 40.44 -0.51
CA LYS A 99 4.92 40.39 -0.67
C LYS A 99 5.41 39.30 -1.62
N LYS A 100 4.64 38.24 -1.86
CA LYS A 100 5.09 37.13 -2.72
C LYS A 100 4.79 37.37 -4.20
N ASP A 101 3.69 38.07 -4.50
CA ASP A 101 3.31 38.40 -5.89
C ASP A 101 4.13 39.59 -6.41
N GLN A 102 4.31 40.67 -5.63
CA GLN A 102 5.14 41.81 -6.06
C GLN A 102 6.61 41.43 -6.32
N LYS A 103 7.20 40.53 -5.52
CA LYS A 103 8.58 40.06 -5.77
C LYS A 103 8.68 39.09 -6.96
N LYS A 104 7.57 38.49 -7.39
CA LYS A 104 7.53 37.57 -8.54
C LYS A 104 7.28 38.33 -9.85
N ASP A 105 6.53 39.43 -9.80
CA ASP A 105 6.20 40.23 -10.98
C ASP A 105 7.38 41.13 -11.43
N GLU A 106 8.22 41.63 -10.53
CA GLU A 106 9.45 42.37 -10.93
C GLU A 106 10.55 41.47 -11.53
N LEU A 107 10.51 40.15 -11.31
CA LEU A 107 11.44 39.22 -11.96
C LEU A 107 10.87 38.52 -13.21
N ALA A 108 9.58 38.71 -13.51
CA ALA A 108 8.89 38.00 -14.59
C ALA A 108 8.67 38.84 -15.86
N ALA A 109 8.97 40.14 -15.86
CA ALA A 109 8.73 41.01 -17.02
C ALA A 109 9.67 40.75 -18.22
N ASP A 110 10.79 40.01 -18.06
CA ASP A 110 11.71 39.69 -19.18
C ASP A 110 12.09 38.21 -19.32
N ALA A 111 11.49 37.33 -18.53
CA ALA A 111 11.82 35.90 -18.56
C ALA A 111 10.68 35.07 -19.14
N LYS A 112 10.74 34.82 -20.46
CA LYS A 112 9.97 33.75 -21.13
C LYS A 112 9.98 32.49 -20.24
N PRO A 113 8.85 31.80 -20.04
CA PRO A 113 8.76 30.64 -19.16
C PRO A 113 9.64 29.51 -19.71
N LYS A 114 10.89 29.45 -19.23
CA LYS A 114 11.77 28.31 -19.48
C LYS A 114 11.20 27.18 -18.64
N LYS A 115 10.70 26.15 -19.33
CA LYS A 115 10.32 24.86 -18.73
C LYS A 115 11.36 24.52 -17.66
N PRO A 116 10.97 24.21 -16.41
CA PRO A 116 11.92 23.92 -15.35
C PRO A 116 12.82 22.78 -15.82
N THR A 117 14.03 23.14 -16.23
CA THR A 117 15.04 22.19 -16.65
C THR A 117 15.32 21.30 -15.46
N VAL A 118 15.42 20.00 -15.71
CA VAL A 118 15.59 18.91 -14.72
C VAL A 118 16.61 19.25 -13.61
N VAL A 119 17.59 20.10 -13.93
CA VAL A 119 18.60 20.68 -13.03
C VAL A 119 18.01 21.38 -11.78
N VAL A 120 16.89 22.12 -11.89
CA VAL A 120 16.31 22.85 -10.75
C VAL A 120 15.63 21.88 -9.77
N LYS A 121 14.97 20.82 -10.27
CA LYS A 121 14.43 19.75 -9.42
C LYS A 121 15.54 18.92 -8.77
N ALA A 122 16.67 18.74 -9.45
CA ALA A 122 17.83 18.06 -8.86
C ALA A 122 18.47 18.88 -7.73
N ALA A 123 18.48 20.21 -7.82
CA ALA A 123 19.04 21.08 -6.78
C ALA A 123 18.23 21.04 -5.48
N ASP A 124 16.90 21.04 -5.55
CA ASP A 124 16.03 20.96 -4.37
C ASP A 124 16.07 19.58 -3.70
N ALA A 125 16.22 18.50 -4.48
CA ALA A 125 16.40 17.15 -3.94
C ALA A 125 17.82 16.91 -3.38
N GLY A 126 18.84 17.59 -3.91
CA GLY A 126 20.22 17.49 -3.43
C GLY A 126 20.43 18.09 -2.04
N GLY A 127 19.66 19.12 -1.68
CA GLY A 127 19.78 19.82 -0.40
C GLY A 127 19.51 18.94 0.83
N THR A 128 18.59 17.99 0.74
CA THR A 128 18.30 17.05 1.83
C THR A 128 19.31 15.91 1.92
N ILE A 129 19.83 15.43 0.80
CA ILE A 129 20.82 14.33 0.75
C ILE A 129 22.19 14.80 1.26
N LEU A 130 22.59 16.04 0.98
CA LEU A 130 23.84 16.64 1.48
C LEU A 130 23.81 16.98 2.99
N SER A 131 22.63 16.94 3.63
CA SER A 131 22.49 17.20 5.07
C SER A 131 22.94 16.02 5.94
N ASN A 132 23.03 14.81 5.37
CA ASN A 132 23.46 13.64 6.12
C ASN A 132 24.99 13.67 6.31
N PRO A 133 25.50 13.78 7.56
CA PRO A 133 26.93 13.91 7.81
C PRO A 133 27.74 12.75 7.24
N PHE A 134 27.16 11.55 7.18
CA PHE A 134 27.82 10.36 6.64
C PHE A 134 28.13 10.49 5.14
N VAL A 135 27.17 11.02 4.37
CA VAL A 135 27.34 11.26 2.92
C VAL A 135 28.41 12.32 2.68
N LYS A 136 28.45 13.36 3.52
CA LYS A 136 29.46 14.42 3.45
C LYS A 136 30.87 13.87 3.67
N TYR A 137 31.07 13.00 4.67
CA TYR A 137 32.37 12.36 4.91
C TYR A 137 32.77 11.39 3.80
N LEU A 138 31.83 10.67 3.18
CA LEU A 138 32.13 9.81 2.03
C LEU A 138 32.59 10.61 0.80
N ILE A 139 31.96 11.76 0.52
CA ILE A 139 32.38 12.65 -0.57
C ILE A 139 33.78 13.21 -0.30
N ILE A 140 34.05 13.66 0.93
CA ILE A 140 35.36 14.18 1.32
C ILE A 140 36.43 13.08 1.24
N ALA A 141 36.15 11.88 1.74
CA ALA A 141 37.08 10.75 1.67
C ALA A 141 37.36 10.35 0.22
N ALA A 142 36.34 10.32 -0.65
CA ALA A 142 36.52 10.02 -2.06
C ALA A 142 37.33 11.11 -2.80
N LEU A 143 37.18 12.39 -2.44
CA LEU A 143 37.98 13.48 -3.00
C LEU A 143 39.44 13.45 -2.53
N LEU A 144 39.68 13.13 -1.25
CA LEU A 144 41.03 13.11 -0.68
C LEU A 144 41.82 11.85 -1.06
N PHE A 145 41.18 10.68 -1.08
CA PHE A 145 41.86 9.40 -1.32
C PHE A 145 41.71 8.87 -2.74
N GLY A 146 40.72 9.33 -3.50
CA GLY A 146 40.41 8.79 -4.83
C GLY A 146 41.19 9.42 -5.99
N GLY A 147 41.77 10.62 -5.81
CA GLY A 147 42.36 11.38 -6.90
C GLY A 147 41.40 11.56 -8.09
N ALA A 148 41.94 11.80 -9.29
CA ALA A 148 41.13 11.96 -10.51
C ALA A 148 40.33 10.70 -10.91
N TYR A 149 40.73 9.52 -10.43
CA TYR A 149 40.06 8.26 -10.78
C TYR A 149 38.85 7.97 -9.89
N GLY A 150 38.94 8.33 -8.61
CA GLY A 150 37.84 8.18 -7.65
C GLY A 150 36.67 9.11 -7.94
N SER A 151 36.94 10.32 -8.45
CA SER A 151 35.87 11.26 -8.83
C SER A 151 35.03 10.74 -10.00
N VAL A 152 35.64 10.12 -11.02
CA VAL A 152 34.91 9.54 -12.15
C VAL A 152 34.03 8.36 -11.71
N LYS A 153 34.55 7.46 -10.87
CA LYS A 153 33.78 6.33 -10.30
C LYS A 153 32.64 6.82 -9.40
N LEU A 154 32.88 7.85 -8.60
CA LEU A 154 31.88 8.42 -7.70
C LEU A 154 30.77 9.14 -8.47
N VAL A 155 31.09 9.88 -9.53
CA VAL A 155 30.07 10.46 -10.43
C VAL A 155 29.25 9.35 -11.08
N ASN A 156 29.87 8.26 -11.53
CA ASN A 156 29.14 7.13 -12.12
C ASN A 156 28.22 6.43 -11.11
N VAL A 157 28.65 6.29 -9.85
CA VAL A 157 27.83 5.75 -8.76
C VAL A 157 26.68 6.69 -8.42
N ILE A 158 26.94 8.00 -8.28
CA ILE A 158 25.89 8.99 -8.00
C ILE A 158 24.90 9.08 -9.15
N VAL A 159 25.36 9.08 -10.41
CA VAL A 159 24.48 9.08 -11.59
C VAL A 159 23.64 7.81 -11.61
N ASN A 160 24.20 6.63 -11.35
CA ASN A 160 23.41 5.40 -11.28
C ASN A 160 22.45 5.36 -10.08
N TYR A 161 22.83 5.92 -8.94
CA TYR A 161 22.01 5.94 -7.74
C TYR A 161 20.86 6.97 -7.86
N THR A 162 21.15 8.16 -8.39
CA THR A 162 20.15 9.21 -8.60
C THR A 162 19.26 8.94 -9.81
N SER A 163 19.77 8.27 -10.86
CA SER A 163 18.94 7.81 -11.99
C SER A 163 18.08 6.61 -11.62
N GLY A 164 18.50 5.81 -10.62
CA GLY A 164 17.73 4.67 -10.11
C GLY A 164 16.44 5.05 -9.37
N GLU A 165 16.34 6.28 -8.84
CA GLU A 165 15.13 6.75 -8.11
C GLU A 165 14.18 7.62 -8.96
N VAL A 166 14.56 8.03 -10.18
CA VAL A 166 13.73 8.95 -11.01
C VAL A 166 13.10 8.28 -12.24
N THR A 167 13.29 6.98 -12.44
CA THR A 167 12.31 6.18 -13.20
C THR A 167 11.33 5.55 -12.22
N SER A 168 10.52 6.38 -11.56
CA SER A 168 9.31 5.90 -10.88
C SER A 168 8.31 5.48 -11.96
N GLY A 169 8.58 4.36 -12.62
CA GLY A 169 7.53 3.59 -13.27
C GLY A 169 6.42 3.36 -12.25
N PRO A 170 5.16 3.23 -12.69
CA PRO A 170 4.06 2.90 -11.77
C PRO A 170 4.52 1.71 -10.93
N LYS A 171 4.35 1.81 -9.61
CA LYS A 171 4.75 0.74 -8.68
C LYS A 171 4.21 -0.58 -9.22
N ALA A 172 4.95 -1.67 -9.08
CA ALA A 172 4.51 -2.98 -9.55
C ALA A 172 3.06 -3.30 -9.11
N GLU A 173 2.69 -2.88 -7.89
CA GLU A 173 1.32 -2.97 -7.38
C GLU A 173 0.28 -2.20 -8.21
N ASP A 174 0.61 -0.99 -8.67
CA ASP A 174 -0.30 -0.17 -9.48
C ASP A 174 -0.43 -0.73 -10.90
N GLN A 175 0.65 -1.28 -11.46
CA GLN A 175 0.61 -2.01 -12.74
C GLN A 175 -0.28 -3.26 -12.63
N ILE A 176 -0.14 -4.02 -11.55
CA ILE A 176 -0.96 -5.22 -11.30
C ILE A 176 -2.43 -4.85 -11.12
N LYS A 177 -2.76 -3.75 -10.42
CA LYS A 177 -4.15 -3.27 -10.28
C LYS A 177 -4.75 -2.90 -11.63
N GLU A 178 -4.00 -2.19 -12.47
CA GLU A 178 -4.45 -1.83 -13.81
C GLU A 178 -4.69 -3.07 -14.67
N LEU A 179 -3.79 -4.05 -14.63
CA LEU A 179 -3.96 -5.34 -15.32
C LEU A 179 -5.18 -6.12 -14.79
N GLU A 180 -5.46 -6.08 -13.48
CA GLU A 180 -6.65 -6.72 -12.90
C GLU A 180 -7.94 -6.08 -13.42
N ILE A 181 -7.98 -4.74 -13.53
CA ILE A 181 -9.12 -4.00 -14.09
C ILE A 181 -9.31 -4.37 -15.56
N GLN A 182 -8.23 -4.43 -16.34
CA GLN A 182 -8.27 -4.82 -17.76
C GLN A 182 -8.75 -6.26 -17.94
N ALA A 183 -8.28 -7.19 -17.09
CA ALA A 183 -8.69 -8.59 -17.13
C ALA A 183 -10.19 -8.74 -16.86
N ARG A 184 -10.74 -8.02 -15.86
CA ARG A 184 -12.19 -8.03 -15.59
C ARG A 184 -13.01 -7.44 -16.73
N ARG A 185 -12.54 -6.37 -17.37
CA ARG A 185 -13.21 -5.78 -18.55
C ARG A 185 -13.20 -6.75 -19.74
N ALA A 186 -12.08 -7.41 -20.00
CA ALA A 186 -11.96 -8.41 -21.06
C ALA A 186 -12.85 -9.64 -20.80
N LEU A 187 -12.94 -10.09 -19.54
CA LEU A 187 -13.84 -11.16 -19.13
C LEU A 187 -15.31 -10.80 -19.36
N ALA A 188 -15.73 -9.58 -18.99
CA ALA A 188 -17.08 -9.08 -19.25
C ALA A 188 -17.40 -8.97 -20.76
N ALA A 189 -16.38 -8.80 -21.60
CA ALA A 189 -16.51 -8.78 -23.06
C ALA A 189 -16.44 -10.17 -23.71
N GLY A 190 -16.20 -11.25 -22.94
CA GLY A 190 -16.02 -12.60 -23.48
C GLY A 190 -14.67 -12.83 -24.19
N GLU A 191 -13.69 -11.93 -24.01
CA GLU A 191 -12.37 -12.02 -24.65
C GLU A 191 -11.39 -12.92 -23.85
N TYR A 192 -11.72 -14.20 -23.68
CA TYR A 192 -10.98 -15.13 -22.80
C TYR A 192 -9.47 -15.26 -23.10
N ALA A 193 -9.08 -15.19 -24.38
CA ALA A 193 -7.67 -15.23 -24.79
C ALA A 193 -6.87 -14.06 -24.17
N LYS A 194 -7.46 -12.87 -24.16
CA LYS A 194 -6.85 -11.65 -23.63
C LYS A 194 -6.76 -11.68 -22.10
N VAL A 195 -7.75 -12.28 -21.43
CA VAL A 195 -7.71 -12.48 -19.96
C VAL A 195 -6.51 -13.34 -19.58
N ASN A 196 -6.27 -14.45 -20.28
CA ASN A 196 -5.11 -15.32 -20.03
C ASN A 196 -3.77 -14.60 -20.23
N ASP A 197 -3.65 -13.77 -21.27
CA ASP A 197 -2.45 -12.95 -21.50
C ASP A 197 -2.21 -11.93 -20.39
N LEU A 198 -3.28 -11.28 -19.91
CA LEU A 198 -3.20 -10.33 -18.81
C LEU A 198 -2.82 -11.01 -17.49
N LEU A 199 -3.35 -12.20 -17.21
CA LEU A 199 -2.99 -12.99 -16.03
C LEU A 199 -1.51 -13.42 -16.08
N ARG A 200 -0.98 -13.82 -17.24
CA ARG A 200 0.46 -14.13 -17.39
C ARG A 200 1.34 -12.92 -17.08
N LYS A 201 0.98 -11.74 -17.59
CA LYS A 201 1.72 -10.50 -17.30
C LYS A 201 1.71 -10.16 -15.81
N MET A 202 0.60 -10.43 -15.10
CA MET A 202 0.55 -10.22 -13.64
C MET A 202 1.52 -11.14 -12.89
N VAL A 203 1.66 -12.40 -13.32
CA VAL A 203 2.61 -13.37 -12.72
C VAL A 203 4.05 -13.04 -13.07
N GLU A 204 4.31 -12.50 -14.27
CA GLU A 204 5.63 -12.03 -14.68
C GLU A 204 6.11 -10.86 -13.81
N ILE A 205 5.21 -9.94 -13.44
CA ILE A 205 5.51 -8.82 -12.55
C ILE A 205 5.67 -9.29 -11.09
N ASP A 206 4.80 -10.19 -10.62
CA ASP A 206 4.83 -10.75 -9.26
C ASP A 206 4.48 -12.24 -9.26
N PRO A 207 5.49 -13.14 -9.19
CA PRO A 207 5.25 -14.59 -9.15
C PRO A 207 4.43 -15.05 -7.95
N GLY A 208 4.39 -14.25 -6.86
CA GLY A 208 3.58 -14.55 -5.68
C GLY A 208 2.08 -14.35 -5.92
N ARG A 209 1.70 -13.68 -7.00
CA ARG A 209 0.32 -13.27 -7.29
C ARG A 209 -0.61 -14.43 -7.59
N GLU A 210 -0.09 -15.59 -7.99
CA GLU A 210 -0.91 -16.78 -8.21
C GLU A 210 -1.68 -17.22 -6.95
N ARG A 211 -1.16 -16.91 -5.75
CA ARG A 211 -1.81 -17.24 -4.47
C ARG A 211 -2.85 -16.20 -4.04
N HIS A 212 -2.93 -15.06 -4.72
CA HIS A 212 -3.89 -14.02 -4.36
C HIS A 212 -5.32 -14.43 -4.74
N ARG A 213 -6.26 -14.15 -3.82
CA ARG A 213 -7.69 -14.49 -4.00
C ARG A 213 -8.28 -13.90 -5.29
N ASN A 214 -7.93 -12.66 -5.64
CA ASN A 214 -8.45 -12.00 -6.85
C ASN A 214 -8.00 -12.69 -8.14
N TYR A 215 -6.74 -13.11 -8.19
CA TYR A 215 -6.21 -13.87 -9.33
C TYR A 215 -6.96 -15.19 -9.49
N GLN A 216 -7.20 -15.90 -8.38
CA GLN A 216 -7.94 -17.16 -8.39
C GLN A 216 -9.41 -16.99 -8.78
N ILE A 217 -10.06 -15.89 -8.40
CA ILE A 217 -11.44 -15.59 -8.83
C ILE A 217 -11.48 -15.44 -10.35
N ILE A 218 -10.65 -14.57 -10.92
CA ILE A 218 -10.62 -14.31 -12.37
C ILE A 218 -10.26 -15.60 -13.14
N LYS A 219 -9.36 -16.43 -12.59
CA LYS A 219 -8.96 -17.70 -13.18
C LYS A 219 -10.07 -18.76 -13.13
N ASN A 220 -10.91 -18.77 -12.10
CA ASN A 220 -12.02 -19.72 -11.98
C ASN A 220 -13.24 -19.32 -12.82
N ASP A 221 -13.34 -18.04 -13.20
CA ASP A 221 -14.40 -17.52 -14.07
C ASP A 221 -14.06 -17.68 -15.58
N LEU A 222 -12.85 -18.15 -15.89
CA LEU A 222 -12.35 -18.49 -17.24
C LEU A 222 -12.75 -19.92 -17.63
#